data_AF-A0A2G9TLQ9-F1
#
_entry.id   AF-A0A2G9TLQ9-F1
#
_cell.length_a   1.000
_cell.length_b   1.000
_cell.length_c   1.000
_cell.angle_alpha   90.00
_cell.angle_beta   90.00
_cell.angle_gamma   90.00
#
_symmetry.space_group_name_H-M   'P 1'
#
loop_
_entity.id
_entity.type
_entity.pdbx_description
1 polymer ?
#
loop_
_entity_poly.entity_id
_entity_poly.type
_entity_poly.pdbx_seq_one_letter_code
_entity_poly.pdbx_strand_id
1 'polypeptide(L)'
;MDRFHQLINSILSVNRTPVALHKAEEAKARLGCELAPRLAAGKLTFPTRKLLWQCSEQSSHGDYRGAVATCGQMVRSGGDFVEVSAFLPALKSLFSLAQSTFAR
;
A
#
# COMPACT_ATOMS: atom_id res chain seq x y z
N MET A 1 4.75 -9.00 0.92
CA MET A 1 5.67 -7.84 0.85
C MET A 1 6.23 -7.66 -0.56
N ASP A 2 6.59 -8.76 -1.24
CA ASP A 2 7.20 -8.70 -2.58
C ASP A 2 6.34 -8.01 -3.63
N ARG A 3 5.01 -8.17 -3.57
CA ARG A 3 4.09 -7.52 -4.50
C ARG A 3 4.09 -5.99 -4.41
N PHE A 4 4.21 -5.42 -3.20
CA PHE A 4 4.31 -3.96 -3.05
C PHE A 4 5.65 -3.44 -3.56
N HIS A 5 6.74 -4.18 -3.34
CA HIS A 5 8.05 -3.84 -3.90
C HIS A 5 8.06 -3.94 -5.43
N GLN A 6 7.42 -4.96 -6.01
CA GLN A 6 7.24 -5.09 -7.45
C GLN A 6 6.48 -3.90 -8.01
N LEU A 7 5.36 -3.50 -7.38
CA LEU A 7 4.60 -2.32 -7.79
C LEU A 7 5.43 -1.04 -7.76
N ILE A 8 6.20 -0.83 -6.69
CA ILE A 8 7.12 0.31 -6.57
C ILE A 8 8.12 0.33 -7.73
N ASN A 9 8.76 -0.80 -8.01
CA ASN A 9 9.73 -0.91 -9.11
C ASN A 9 9.06 -0.66 -10.47
N SER A 10 7.84 -1.17 -10.68
CA SER A 10 7.08 -0.92 -11.90
C SER A 10 6.73 0.56 -12.06
N ILE A 11 6.30 1.25 -11.00
CA ILE A 11 6.04 2.70 -11.03
C ILE A 11 7.33 3.45 -11.40
N LEU A 12 8.45 3.15 -10.75
CA LEU A 12 9.73 3.82 -11.02
C LEU A 12 10.29 3.54 -12.41
N SER A 13 9.92 2.40 -13.00
CA SER A 13 10.31 2.07 -14.38
C SER A 13 9.61 2.97 -15.41
N VAL A 14 8.38 3.43 -15.12
CA VAL A 14 7.55 4.26 -16.01
C VAL A 14 7.62 5.74 -15.65
N ASN A 15 7.62 6.07 -14.35
CA ASN A 15 7.56 7.42 -13.81
C ASN A 15 8.80 7.71 -12.95
N ARG A 16 9.80 8.32 -13.59
CA ARG A 16 11.08 8.73 -12.97
C ARG A 16 11.08 10.17 -12.47
N THR A 17 9.91 10.78 -12.27
CA THR A 17 9.87 12.13 -11.70
C THR A 17 10.41 12.10 -10.27
N PRO A 18 11.11 13.15 -9.82
CA PRO A 18 11.68 13.21 -8.48
C PRO A 18 10.60 13.07 -7.38
N VAL A 19 9.38 13.55 -7.64
CA VAL A 19 8.23 13.39 -6.76
C VAL A 19 7.78 11.94 -6.66
N ALA A 20 7.69 11.22 -7.78
CA ALA A 20 7.35 9.79 -7.77
C ALA A 20 8.41 8.97 -7.03
N LEU A 21 9.68 9.31 -7.22
CA LEU A 21 10.82 8.66 -6.59
C LEU A 21 10.82 8.85 -5.07
N HIS A 22 10.58 10.08 -4.60
CA HIS A 22 10.45 10.38 -3.18
C HIS A 22 9.27 9.62 -2.55
N LYS A 23 8.09 9.65 -3.17
CA LYS A 23 6.90 8.95 -2.68
C LYS A 23 7.06 7.42 -2.65
N ALA A 24 7.73 6.87 -3.65
CA ALA A 24 8.02 5.44 -3.75
C ALA A 24 8.99 4.98 -2.65
N GLU A 25 10.07 5.74 -2.40
CA GLU A 25 11.02 5.46 -1.32
C GLU A 25 10.38 5.62 0.06
N GLU A 26 9.57 6.67 0.27
CA GLU A 26 8.81 6.84 1.52
C GLU A 26 7.85 5.66 1.75
N ALA A 27 7.13 5.23 0.71
CA ALA A 27 6.24 4.09 0.79
C ALA A 27 7.01 2.81 1.11
N LYS A 28 8.15 2.57 0.45
CA LYS A 28 9.03 1.43 0.70
C LYS A 28 9.52 1.41 2.15
N ALA A 29 9.99 2.54 2.66
CA ALA A 29 10.47 2.69 4.04
C ALA A 29 9.34 2.42 5.04
N ARG A 30 8.15 3.00 4.84
CA ARG A 30 7.00 2.78 5.74
C ARG A 30 6.49 1.34 5.70
N LEU A 31 6.44 0.71 4.54
CA LEU A 31 6.06 -0.70 4.44
C LEU A 31 7.09 -1.61 5.12
N GLY A 32 8.38 -1.32 4.95
CA GLY A 32 9.46 -2.07 5.60
C GLY A 32 9.48 -1.91 7.12
N CYS A 33 9.37 -0.67 7.62
CA CYS A 33 9.53 -0.36 9.04
C CYS A 33 8.25 -0.55 9.86
N GLU A 34 7.06 -0.42 9.25
CA GLU A 34 5.80 -0.46 10.00
C GLU A 34 4.99 -1.72 9.69
N LEU A 35 4.79 -2.03 8.40
CA LEU A 35 3.93 -3.13 7.99
C LEU A 35 4.62 -4.49 8.18
N ALA A 36 5.88 -4.63 7.77
CA ALA A 36 6.62 -5.88 7.89
C ALA A 36 6.72 -6.40 9.34
N PRO A 37 7.13 -5.60 10.35
CA PRO A 37 7.19 -6.08 11.72
C PRO A 37 5.81 -6.33 12.34
N ARG A 38 4.76 -5.58 11.95
CA ARG A 38 3.39 -5.84 12.43
C ARG A 38 2.81 -7.14 11.88
N LEU A 39 3.11 -7.45 10.62
CA LEU A 39 2.76 -8.75 10.02
C LEU A 39 3.51 -9.89 10.72
N ALA A 40 4.82 -9.74 10.92
CA ALA A 40 5.66 -10.76 11.57
C ALA A 40 5.25 -11.00 13.04
N ALA A 41 4.92 -9.93 13.77
CA ALA A 41 4.49 -10.02 15.16
C ALA A 41 3.01 -10.41 15.34
N GLY A 42 2.26 -10.64 14.24
CA GLY A 42 0.83 -10.95 14.31
C GLY A 42 -0.03 -9.84 14.92
N LYS A 43 0.47 -8.60 14.97
CA LYS A 43 -0.20 -7.43 15.57
C LYS A 43 -1.34 -6.89 14.71
N LEU A 44 -1.59 -7.51 13.55
CA LEU A 44 -2.70 -7.16 12.69
C LEU A 44 -3.91 -8.06 12.97
N THR A 45 -5.07 -7.45 13.17
CA THR A 45 -6.34 -8.16 13.32
C THR A 45 -6.67 -8.93 12.04
N PHE A 46 -7.46 -9.99 12.17
CA PHE A 46 -7.85 -10.83 11.04
C PHE A 46 -8.55 -10.03 9.91
N PRO A 47 -9.50 -9.11 10.19
CA PRO A 47 -10.11 -8.27 9.16
C PRO A 47 -9.09 -7.40 8.41
N THR A 48 -8.16 -6.76 9.13
CA THR A 48 -7.11 -5.92 8.53
C THR A 48 -6.23 -6.74 7.59
N ARG A 49 -5.81 -7.94 8.00
CA ARG A 49 -5.01 -8.84 7.15
C ARG A 49 -5.74 -9.25 5.88
N LYS A 50 -7.04 -9.56 5.98
CA LYS A 50 -7.87 -9.91 4.81
C LYS A 50 -7.97 -8.74 3.83
N LEU A 51 -8.22 -7.53 4.32
CA LEU A 51 -8.28 -6.33 3.48
C LEU A 51 -6.92 -5.96 2.88
N LEU A 52 -5.83 -6.17 3.62
CA LEU A 52 -4.47 -5.95 3.13
C LEU A 52 -4.08 -6.95 2.03
N TRP A 53 -4.53 -8.20 2.15
CA TRP A 53 -4.42 -9.17 1.07
C TRP A 53 -5.23 -8.74 -0.15
N GLN A 54 -6.48 -8.33 0.05
CA GLN A 54 -7.37 -7.88 -1.02
C GLN A 54 -6.81 -6.68 -1.79
N CYS A 55 -6.27 -5.67 -1.10
CA CYS A 55 -5.68 -4.52 -1.79
C CYS A 55 -4.40 -4.90 -2.55
N SER A 56 -3.62 -5.87 -2.06
CA SER A 56 -2.45 -6.40 -2.77
C SER A 56 -2.84 -7.18 -4.04
N GLU A 57 -3.93 -7.93 -4.01
CA GLU A 57 -4.46 -8.62 -5.20
C GLU A 57 -4.95 -7.59 -6.22
N GLN A 58 -5.79 -6.64 -5.80
CA GLN A 58 -6.30 -5.56 -6.66
C GLN A 58 -5.17 -4.78 -7.34
N SER A 59 -4.12 -4.41 -6.59
CA SER A 59 -2.97 -3.71 -7.17
C SER A 59 -2.20 -4.54 -8.19
N SER A 60 -2.16 -5.87 -8.02
CA SER A 60 -1.48 -6.78 -8.95
C SER A 60 -2.26 -6.94 -10.27
N HIS A 61 -3.59 -6.79 -10.21
CA HIS A 61 -4.47 -6.77 -11.38
C HIS A 61 -4.59 -5.38 -12.04
N GLY A 62 -3.88 -4.37 -11.54
CA GLY A 62 -3.97 -2.99 -12.02
C GLY A 62 -5.20 -2.22 -11.52
N ASP A 63 -6.01 -2.80 -10.64
CA ASP A 63 -7.13 -2.11 -9.99
C ASP A 63 -6.65 -1.26 -8.80
N TYR A 64 -5.93 -0.19 -9.11
CA TYR A 64 -5.41 0.73 -8.10
C TYR A 64 -6.52 1.52 -7.40
N ARG A 65 -7.62 1.80 -8.11
CA ARG A 65 -8.78 2.53 -7.56
C ARG A 65 -9.50 1.68 -6.52
N GLY A 66 -9.71 0.40 -6.80
CA GLY A 66 -10.22 -0.58 -5.84
C GLY A 66 -9.30 -0.72 -4.64
N ALA A 67 -7.98 -0.78 -4.86
CA ALA A 67 -7.00 -0.85 -3.77
C ALA A 67 -7.06 0.37 -2.82
N VAL A 68 -7.23 1.60 -3.35
CA VAL A 68 -7.44 2.81 -2.51
C VAL A 68 -8.74 2.73 -1.71
N ALA A 69 -9.83 2.24 -2.32
CA ALA A 69 -11.10 2.07 -1.64
C ALA A 69 -11.00 1.04 -0.50
N THR A 70 -10.29 -0.07 -0.72
CA THR A 70 -10.00 -1.09 0.29
C THR A 70 -9.16 -0.54 1.44
N CYS A 71 -8.19 0.34 1.17
CA CYS A 71 -7.51 1.09 2.23
C CYS A 71 -8.47 1.98 3.05
N GLY A 72 -9.47 2.58 2.41
CA GLY A 72 -10.54 3.30 3.12
C GLY A 72 -11.41 2.40 4.00
N GLN A 73 -11.66 1.16 3.57
CA GLN A 73 -12.36 0.16 4.37
C GLN A 73 -11.53 -0.28 5.58
N MET A 74 -10.20 -0.44 5.45
CA MET A 74 -9.33 -0.77 6.60
C MET A 74 -9.42 0.23 7.75
N VAL A 75 -9.58 1.53 7.47
CA VAL A 75 -9.79 2.56 8.52
C VAL A 75 -11.12 2.37 9.25
N ARG A 76 -12.15 1.91 8.54
CA ARG A 76 -13.52 1.81 9.06
C ARG A 76 -13.83 0.45 9.69
N SER A 77 -13.17 -0.60 9.22
CA SER A 77 -13.37 -1.99 9.64
C SER A 77 -12.24 -2.52 10.52
N GLY A 78 -11.09 -1.84 10.56
CA GLY A 78 -10.02 -2.14 11.51
C GLY A 78 -10.51 -1.81 12.92
N GLY A 79 -10.45 -2.80 13.82
CA GLY A 79 -10.89 -2.62 15.21
C GLY A 79 -10.13 -1.53 15.97
N ASP A 80 -8.96 -1.12 15.47
CA ASP A 80 -8.15 -0.05 16.02
C ASP A 80 -7.48 0.79 14.90
N PHE A 81 -7.75 2.10 14.89
CA PHE A 81 -7.12 3.04 13.96
C PHE A 81 -5.58 3.07 14.11
N VAL A 82 -5.08 2.82 15.33
CA VAL A 82 -3.65 2.76 15.64
C VAL A 82 -2.96 1.62 14.89
N GLU A 83 -3.69 0.53 14.64
CA GLU A 83 -3.19 -0.64 13.93
C GLU A 83 -2.75 -0.29 12.50
N VAL A 84 -3.56 0.52 11.81
CA VAL A 84 -3.42 0.78 10.36
C VAL A 84 -2.82 2.15 10.04
N SER A 85 -2.96 3.14 10.93
CA SER A 85 -2.55 4.53 10.67
C SER A 85 -1.06 4.72 10.34
N ALA A 86 -0.19 3.84 10.83
CA ALA A 86 1.26 3.93 10.62
C ALA A 86 1.71 3.61 9.17
N PHE A 87 0.98 2.77 8.43
CA PHE A 87 1.38 2.33 7.08
C PHE A 87 0.33 2.63 6.00
N LEU A 88 -0.92 2.85 6.39
CA LEU A 88 -2.02 3.04 5.44
C LEU A 88 -1.91 4.32 4.59
N PRO A 89 -1.43 5.48 5.11
CA PRO A 89 -1.17 6.66 4.28
C PRO A 89 -0.16 6.37 3.17
N ALA A 90 0.91 5.61 3.48
CA ALA A 90 1.90 5.21 2.50
C ALA A 90 1.31 4.29 1.42
N LEU A 91 0.47 3.32 1.79
CA LEU A 91 -0.25 2.46 0.82
C LEU A 91 -1.16 3.27 -0.10
N LYS A 92 -1.96 4.20 0.46
CA LYS A 92 -2.84 5.06 -0.34
C LYS A 92 -2.05 5.94 -1.31
N SER A 93 -0.97 6.56 -0.86
CA SER A 93 -0.09 7.36 -1.71
C SER A 93 0.53 6.53 -2.83
N LEU A 94 0.97 5.30 -2.54
CA LEU A 94 1.53 4.38 -3.54
C LEU A 94 0.51 4.01 -4.61
N PHE A 95 -0.72 3.64 -4.22
CA PHE A 95 -1.77 3.28 -5.16
C PHE A 95 -2.25 4.46 -5.99
N SER A 96 -2.36 5.65 -5.39
CA SER A 96 -2.67 6.88 -6.14
C SER A 96 -1.56 7.22 -7.15
N LEU A 97 -0.30 6.99 -6.80
CA LEU A 97 0.84 7.16 -7.71
C LEU A 97 0.85 6.11 -8.83
N ALA A 98 0.51 4.86 -8.51
CA ALA A 98 0.34 3.80 -9.49
C ALA A 98 -0.78 4.15 -10.48
N GLN A 99 -1.93 4.60 -9.96
CA GLN A 99 -3.05 5.03 -10.78
C GLN A 99 -2.64 6.18 -11.71
N SER A 100 -1.97 7.23 -11.22
CA SER A 100 -1.55 8.34 -12.07
C SER A 100 -0.47 7.96 -13.10
N THR A 101 0.32 6.93 -12.80
CA THR A 101 1.41 6.45 -13.66
C THR A 101 0.91 5.51 -14.76
N PHE A 102 -0.03 4.61 -14.44
CA PHE A 102 -0.50 3.56 -15.35
C PHE A 102 -1.87 3.85 -15.99
N ALA A 103 -2.64 4.83 -15.50
CA ALA A 103 -3.87 5.29 -16.17
C ALA A 103 -3.59 6.26 -17.34
N ARG A 104 -2.33 6.37 -17.76
CA ARG A 104 -1.85 7.23 -18.83
C ARG A 104 -1.51 6.39 -20.05
#